data_AF-A0A3N2RAX9-F1
#
_entry.id   AF-A0A3N2RAX9-F1
#
_cell.length_a   1.000
_cell.length_b   1.000
_cell.length_c   1.000
_cell.angle_alpha   90.00
_cell.angle_beta   90.00
_cell.angle_gamma   90.00
#
_symmetry.space_group_name_H-M   'P 1'
#
loop_
_entity.id
_entity.type
_entity.pdbx_description
1 polymer ?
#
loop_
_entity_poly.entity_id
_entity_poly.type
_entity_poly.pdbx_seq_one_letter_code
_entity_poly.pdbx_strand_id
1 'polypeptide(L)'
;MRAEDVLPDRQNEVRLGDVVARKGSVAAFLANARVLADPAADAEARAQAERDTRDLLPALRALGLFDVLDVRDAGVRDWLCAQLAALPPRVR
;
A
#
# COMPACT_ATOMS: atom_id res chain seq x y z
N MET A 1 3.80 20.52 2.10
CA MET A 1 3.05 19.53 2.89
C MET A 1 4.03 18.88 3.84
N ARG A 2 3.86 19.10 5.14
CA ARG A 2 4.53 18.35 6.20
C ARG A 2 3.71 17.10 6.51
N ALA A 3 4.31 16.09 7.16
CA ALA A 3 3.62 14.83 7.44
C ALA A 3 2.38 15.06 8.32
N GLU A 4 2.50 16.00 9.26
CA GLU A 4 1.44 16.46 10.15
C GLU A 4 0.28 17.18 9.44
N ASP A 5 0.49 17.71 8.22
CA ASP A 5 -0.57 18.35 7.42
C ASP A 5 -1.54 17.29 6.85
N VAL A 6 -1.06 16.05 6.64
CA VAL A 6 -1.87 14.92 6.14
C VAL A 6 -2.44 14.10 7.29
N LEU A 7 -1.64 13.86 8.32
CA LEU A 7 -2.05 13.13 9.50
C LEU A 7 -1.42 13.75 10.76
N PRO A 8 -2.17 14.56 11.52
CA PRO A 8 -1.67 15.22 12.73
C PRO A 8 -1.12 14.22 13.75
N ASP A 9 -0.13 14.62 14.54
CA ASP A 9 0.63 13.71 15.41
C ASP A 9 -0.18 12.89 16.41
N ARG A 10 -1.34 13.40 16.84
CA ARG A 10 -2.25 12.71 17.76
C ARG A 10 -3.23 11.76 17.08
N GLN A 11 -3.18 11.65 15.75
CA GLN A 11 -4.05 10.81 14.95
C GLN A 11 -3.23 9.69 14.30
N ASN A 12 -3.68 8.45 14.48
CA ASN A 12 -3.05 7.29 13.85
C ASN A 12 -3.70 6.94 12.50
N GLU A 13 -4.86 7.54 12.21
CA GLU A 13 -5.69 7.22 11.05
C GLU A 13 -6.35 8.49 10.51
N VAL A 14 -6.59 8.54 9.21
CA VAL A 14 -7.34 9.57 8.51
C VAL A 14 -8.36 8.92 7.57
N ARG A 15 -9.51 9.57 7.39
CA ARG A 15 -10.53 9.14 6.43
C ARG A 15 -10.37 9.90 5.12
N LEU A 16 -10.25 9.15 4.02
CA LEU A 16 -10.09 9.64 2.65
C LEU A 16 -11.26 9.10 1.81
N GLY A 17 -12.33 9.88 1.71
CA GLY A 17 -13.62 9.39 1.20
C GLY A 17 -14.17 8.31 2.13
N ASP A 18 -14.45 7.12 1.59
CA ASP A 18 -14.96 5.97 2.36
C ASP A 18 -13.85 5.07 2.92
N VAL A 19 -12.58 5.40 2.70
CA VAL A 19 -11.43 4.57 3.10
C VAL A 19 -10.72 5.16 4.31
N VAL A 20 -10.32 4.29 5.26
CA VAL A 20 -9.50 4.66 6.41
C VAL A 20 -8.04 4.31 6.12
N ALA A 21 -7.16 5.31 6.12
CA ALA A 21 -5.72 5.15 5.95
C ALA A 21 -5.00 5.32 7.29
N ARG A 22 -4.02 4.46 7.60
CA ARG A 22 -3.23 4.53 8.84
C ARG A 22 -1.87 5.18 8.58
N LYS A 23 -1.31 5.88 9.57
CA LYS A 23 0.03 6.51 9.51
C LYS A 23 1.11 5.55 9.01
N GLY A 24 1.04 4.30 9.48
CA GLY A 24 1.98 3.24 9.15
C GLY A 24 1.73 2.54 7.81
N SER A 25 0.64 2.84 7.09
CA SER A 25 0.26 2.10 5.88
C SER A 25 1.34 2.15 4.79
N VAL A 26 1.98 3.31 4.58
CA VAL A 26 3.06 3.44 3.60
C VAL A 26 4.32 2.68 4.05
N ALA A 27 4.68 2.75 5.34
CA ALA A 27 5.84 2.03 5.86
C ALA A 27 5.64 0.50 5.81
N ALA A 28 4.45 0.02 6.17
CA ALA A 28 4.08 -1.38 6.07
C ALA A 28 4.09 -1.87 4.62
N PHE A 29 3.56 -1.08 3.68
CA PHE A 29 3.64 -1.38 2.26
C PHE A 29 5.09 -1.55 1.77
N LEU A 30 5.98 -0.62 2.13
CA LEU A 30 7.39 -0.70 1.74
C LEU A 30 8.09 -1.94 2.33
N ALA A 31 7.73 -2.33 3.55
CA ALA A 31 8.26 -3.55 4.17
C ALA A 31 7.76 -4.81 3.43
N ASN A 32 6.45 -4.91 3.17
CA ASN A 32 5.87 -6.04 2.45
C ASN A 32 6.40 -6.14 1.02
N ALA A 33 6.52 -5.03 0.30
CA ALA A 33 7.06 -5.01 -1.06
C ALA A 33 8.51 -5.56 -1.12
N ARG A 34 9.32 -5.33 -0.08
CA ARG A 34 10.67 -5.93 0.02
C ARG A 34 10.61 -7.44 0.21
N VAL A 35 9.69 -7.94 1.04
CA VAL A 35 9.48 -9.40 1.20
C VAL A 35 9.02 -10.04 -0.10
N LEU A 36 8.11 -9.39 -0.84
CA LEU A 36 7.61 -9.91 -2.13
C LEU A 36 8.69 -9.92 -3.22
N ALA A 37 9.61 -8.95 -3.20
CA ALA A 37 10.74 -8.86 -4.13
C ALA A 37 11.88 -9.83 -3.77
N ASP A 38 11.94 -10.32 -2.54
CA ASP A 38 12.99 -11.22 -2.08
C ASP A 38 12.73 -12.66 -2.57
N PRO A 39 13.59 -13.23 -3.44
CA PRO A 39 13.46 -14.61 -3.89
C PRO A 39 13.76 -15.64 -2.79
N ALA A 40 14.44 -15.23 -1.71
CA ALA A 40 14.77 -16.09 -0.57
C ALA A 40 13.73 -16.03 0.56
N ALA A 41 12.72 -15.16 0.44
CA ALA A 41 11.63 -15.11 1.41
C ALA A 41 10.90 -16.45 1.47
N ASP A 42 10.66 -16.94 2.68
CA ASP A 42 9.88 -18.15 2.87
C ASP A 42 8.42 -17.97 2.43
N ALA A 43 7.75 -19.09 2.16
CA ALA A 43 6.40 -19.09 1.61
C ALA A 43 5.36 -18.47 2.58
N GLU A 44 5.57 -18.57 3.88
CA GLU A 44 4.66 -18.03 4.89
C GLU A 44 4.76 -16.51 4.95
N ALA A 45 5.98 -15.98 5.02
CA ALA A 45 6.29 -14.56 4.98
C ALA A 45 5.77 -13.92 3.68
N ARG A 46 5.98 -14.58 2.53
CA ARG A 46 5.45 -14.11 1.25
C ARG A 46 3.92 -14.07 1.25
N ALA A 47 3.26 -15.14 1.70
CA ALA A 47 1.80 -15.18 1.77
C ALA A 47 1.23 -14.14 2.75
N GLN A 48 1.91 -13.87 3.86
CA GLN A 48 1.52 -12.83 4.81
C GLN A 48 1.68 -11.44 4.18
N ALA A 49 2.82 -11.15 3.54
CA ALA A 49 3.05 -9.89 2.85
C ALA A 49 2.03 -9.64 1.74
N GLU A 50 1.61 -10.67 0.99
CA GLU A 50 0.56 -10.57 -0.02
C GLU A 50 -0.81 -10.24 0.57
N ARG A 51 -1.17 -10.83 1.71
CA ARG A 51 -2.43 -10.54 2.42
C ARG A 51 -2.43 -9.10 2.94
N ASP A 52 -1.41 -8.74 3.71
CA ASP A 52 -1.31 -7.42 4.33
C ASP A 52 -1.22 -6.31 3.28
N THR A 53 -0.52 -6.56 2.16
CA THR A 53 -0.48 -5.58 1.07
C THR A 53 -1.85 -5.39 0.45
N ARG A 54 -2.59 -6.47 0.18
CA ARG A 54 -3.96 -6.38 -0.37
C ARG A 54 -4.87 -5.54 0.52
N ASP A 55 -4.79 -5.72 1.84
CA ASP A 55 -5.60 -4.96 2.80
C ASP A 55 -5.24 -3.46 2.81
N LEU A 56 -3.98 -3.12 2.53
CA LEU A 56 -3.51 -1.74 2.44
C LEU A 56 -3.84 -1.06 1.10
N LEU A 57 -4.01 -1.81 0.01
CA LEU A 57 -4.16 -1.25 -1.33
C LEU A 57 -5.29 -0.23 -1.49
N PRO A 58 -6.50 -0.40 -0.91
CA PRO A 58 -7.54 0.62 -1.01
C PRO A 58 -7.10 1.97 -0.42
N ALA A 59 -6.43 1.95 0.73
CA ALA A 59 -5.95 3.15 1.43
C ALA A 59 -4.77 3.79 0.69
N LEU A 60 -3.80 3.00 0.25
CA LEU A 60 -2.64 3.49 -0.52
C LEU A 60 -3.07 4.08 -1.86
N ARG A 61 -4.03 3.42 -2.51
CA ARG A 61 -4.67 3.95 -3.69
C ARG A 61 -5.36 5.25 -3.33
N ALA A 62 -6.24 5.33 -2.33
CA ALA A 62 -6.92 6.56 -1.89
C ALA A 62 -5.99 7.71 -1.46
N LEU A 63 -4.76 7.41 -1.03
CA LEU A 63 -3.70 8.40 -0.77
C LEU A 63 -3.07 8.97 -2.05
N GLY A 64 -3.22 8.29 -3.19
CA GLY A 64 -2.59 8.66 -4.46
C GLY A 64 -1.12 8.26 -4.56
N LEU A 65 -0.68 7.27 -3.76
CA LEU A 65 0.72 6.83 -3.75
C LEU A 65 1.19 6.41 -5.15
N PHE A 66 0.34 5.65 -5.85
CA PHE A 66 0.62 5.09 -7.18
C PHE A 66 0.39 6.09 -8.33
N ASP A 67 -0.10 7.31 -8.04
CA ASP A 67 -0.18 8.38 -9.04
C ASP A 67 1.18 9.09 -9.21
N VAL A 68 2.09 8.93 -8.23
CA VAL A 68 3.37 9.63 -8.16
C VAL A 68 4.56 8.68 -8.21
N LEU A 69 4.43 7.48 -7.64
CA LEU A 69 5.51 6.51 -7.50
C LEU A 69 5.17 5.22 -8.25
N ASP A 70 6.18 4.64 -8.91
CA ASP A 70 6.11 3.30 -9.49
C ASP A 70 7.00 2.32 -8.71
N VAL A 71 6.59 1.06 -8.65
CA VAL A 71 7.35 -0.02 -8.02
C VAL A 71 8.39 -0.54 -9.01
N ARG A 72 9.66 -0.52 -8.59
CA ARG A 72 10.78 -0.84 -9.49
C ARG A 72 10.98 -2.33 -9.75
N ASP A 73 10.63 -3.17 -8.77
CA ASP A 73 10.70 -4.61 -8.96
C ASP A 73 9.55 -5.05 -9.89
N ALA A 74 9.91 -5.69 -11.01
CA ALA A 74 8.92 -6.04 -12.03
C ALA A 74 7.90 -7.07 -11.53
N GLY A 75 8.34 -8.07 -10.76
CA GLY A 75 7.45 -9.12 -10.24
C GLY A 75 6.44 -8.54 -9.24
N VAL A 76 6.90 -7.66 -8.34
CA VAL A 76 6.00 -6.98 -7.40
C VAL A 76 5.07 -6.02 -8.13
N ARG A 77 5.56 -5.27 -9.11
CA ARG A 77 4.74 -4.34 -9.90
C ARG A 77 3.63 -5.06 -10.66
N ASP A 78 3.94 -6.15 -11.36
CA ASP A 78 2.95 -6.90 -12.13
C ASP A 78 1.88 -7.50 -11.22
N TRP A 79 2.28 -8.02 -10.06
CA TRP A 79 1.36 -8.49 -9.02
C TRP A 79 0.47 -7.34 -8.52
N LEU A 80 1.04 -6.17 -8.21
CA LEU A 80 0.29 -4.99 -7.75
C LEU A 80 -0.71 -4.51 -8.80
N CYS A 81 -0.33 -4.47 -10.08
CA CYS A 81 -1.23 -4.11 -11.18
C CYS A 81 -2.45 -5.03 -11.22
N ALA A 82 -2.25 -6.35 -11.07
CA ALA A 82 -3.34 -7.32 -11.01
C ALA A 82 -4.27 -7.06 -9.82
N GLN A 83 -3.73 -6.76 -8.63
CA GLN A 83 -4.53 -6.47 -7.44
C GLN A 83 -5.30 -5.14 -7.56
N LEU A 84 -4.66 -4.09 -8.08
CA LEU A 84 -5.27 -2.76 -8.24
C LEU A 84 -6.39 -2.77 -9.28
N ALA A 85 -6.26 -3.58 -10.34
CA ALA A 85 -7.30 -3.77 -11.35
C ALA A 85 -8.57 -4.45 -10.80
N ALA A 86 -8.43 -5.25 -9.73
CA ALA A 86 -9.55 -5.91 -9.06
C ALA A 86 -10.33 -4.96 -8.12
N LEU A 87 -9.79 -3.78 -7.81
CA LEU A 87 -10.45 -2.80 -6.94
C LEU A 87 -11.34 -1.85 -7.75
N PRO A 88 -12.51 -1.42 -7.23
CA PRO A 88 -13.41 -0.49 -7.92
C PRO A 88 -12.69 0.83 -8.27
N PRO A 89 -12.94 1.50 -9.40
CA PRO A 89 -12.23 2.72 -9.76
C PRO A 89 -12.34 3.81 -8.68
N ARG A 90 -11.30 4.62 -8.49
CA ARG A 90 -11.35 5.76 -7.57
C ARG A 90 -12.40 6.76 -8.06
N VAL A 91 -13.35 7.10 -7.20
CA VAL A 91 -14.20 8.28 -7.38
C VAL A 91 -13.32 9.51 -7.10
N ARG A 92 -13.24 10.42 -8.07
CA ARG A 92 -12.48 11.68 -7.94
C ARG A 92 -13.17 12.65 -7.01
#